data_AF-A0A0B6CC34-F1
#
_entry.id   AF-A0A0B6CC34-F1
#
_cell.length_a   1.000
_cell.length_b   1.000
_cell.length_c   1.000
_cell.angle_alpha   90.00
_cell.angle_beta   90.00
_cell.angle_gamma   90.00
#
_symmetry.space_group_name_H-M   'P 1'
#
loop_
_entity.id
_entity.type
_entity.pdbx_description
1 polymer ?
#
loop_
_entity_poly.entity_id
_entity_poly.type
_entity_poly.pdbx_seq_one_letter_code
_entity_poly.pdbx_strand_id
1 'polypeptide(L)'
;ENYTFDNNEEMEAAAPCHSCNLLDDSSLPFFILTSILGILTSGAVLFALLRPLFHWQLCPGRLVLAQLVVGSALFSIVVPILAPGLSSAHTATVCHLGYWVWYGSAFAQALLIGFHACLGPKLGAGQSSRLTLGLTVGLWGVAALLGLPITLASDTSRGLCTLSSSRGMGALQFTHAVACFVVFILLPLGLLGAKGLKKALGLGPGPWVNILWVWFIFWWPHGILLGLDTLVRNRLLVLTTCLAQKVLDLLLHLAEVLAILHCVATPLLLAVFCHQATRTSLPSLPLTARQASHLD
;
A
#
# COMPACT_ATOMS: atom_id res chain seq x y z
N GLU A 1 -14.43 66.16 -13.19
CA GLU A 1 -14.74 64.78 -13.59
C GLU A 1 -13.48 63.95 -13.52
N ASN A 2 -13.64 62.77 -12.94
CA ASN A 2 -12.63 61.78 -12.59
C ASN A 2 -12.60 60.72 -13.68
N TYR A 3 -11.44 60.36 -14.22
CA TYR A 3 -11.20 59.01 -14.77
C TYR A 3 -9.74 58.62 -14.53
N THR A 4 -9.50 58.05 -13.35
CA THR A 4 -8.37 57.17 -13.07
C THR A 4 -8.46 55.94 -13.97
N PHE A 5 -7.41 55.70 -14.76
CA PHE A 5 -7.26 54.47 -15.54
C PHE A 5 -6.83 53.35 -14.59
N ASP A 6 -7.80 52.55 -14.18
CA ASP A 6 -7.66 51.40 -13.29
C ASP A 6 -7.23 50.19 -14.13
N ASN A 7 -5.92 50.03 -14.35
CA ASN A 7 -5.37 48.86 -15.05
C ASN A 7 -5.20 47.69 -14.06
N ASN A 8 -6.32 47.13 -13.60
CA ASN A 8 -6.38 45.85 -12.90
C ASN A 8 -6.57 44.68 -13.90
N GLU A 9 -5.82 44.66 -15.01
CA GLU A 9 -5.90 43.62 -16.05
C GLU A 9 -4.60 42.80 -16.23
N GLU A 10 -3.73 42.74 -15.21
CA GLU A 10 -2.57 41.82 -15.19
C GLU A 10 -2.76 40.60 -14.26
N MET A 11 -3.99 40.37 -13.79
CA MET A 11 -4.33 39.17 -13.02
C MET A 11 -5.21 38.26 -13.88
N GLU A 12 -4.66 37.10 -14.26
CA GLU A 12 -5.31 35.97 -14.97
C GLU A 12 -5.01 35.72 -16.46
N ALA A 13 -3.83 36.10 -16.96
CA ALA A 13 -3.25 35.48 -18.16
C ALA A 13 -2.05 34.56 -17.85
N ALA A 14 -2.13 33.79 -16.76
CA ALA A 14 -1.16 32.71 -16.55
C ALA A 14 -1.49 31.58 -17.54
N ALA A 15 -0.63 31.38 -18.55
CA ALA A 15 -0.75 30.25 -19.47
C ALA A 15 -0.84 28.93 -18.67
N PRO A 16 -1.73 27.99 -19.05
CA PRO A 16 -1.89 26.74 -18.33
C PRO A 16 -0.56 25.99 -18.28
N CYS A 17 -0.11 25.63 -17.07
CA CYS A 17 1.11 24.85 -16.90
C CYS A 17 0.87 23.43 -17.44
N HIS A 18 1.50 23.09 -18.56
CA HIS A 18 1.44 21.73 -19.12
C HIS A 18 2.57 20.87 -18.52
N SER A 19 2.20 19.84 -17.75
CA SER A 19 3.11 18.79 -17.31
C SER A 19 3.09 17.62 -18.30
N CYS A 20 4.24 16.95 -18.44
CA CYS A 20 4.31 15.69 -19.18
C CYS A 20 3.73 14.58 -18.30
N ASN A 21 2.78 13.82 -18.83
CA ASN A 21 2.22 12.68 -18.13
C ASN A 21 3.14 11.46 -18.34
N LEU A 22 3.75 10.96 -17.26
CA LEU A 22 4.63 9.78 -17.33
C LEU A 22 3.83 8.48 -17.45
N LEU A 23 2.64 8.42 -16.84
CA LEU A 23 1.71 7.29 -16.99
C LEU A 23 0.63 7.67 -18.00
N ASP A 24 1.04 7.79 -19.26
CA ASP A 24 0.15 7.91 -20.40
C ASP A 24 -0.14 6.54 -21.02
N ASP A 25 -0.82 6.50 -22.16
CA ASP A 25 -1.20 5.25 -22.84
C ASP A 25 0.01 4.36 -23.19
N SER A 26 1.22 4.91 -23.29
CA SER A 26 2.45 4.14 -23.55
C SER A 26 2.89 3.28 -22.36
N SER A 27 2.37 3.57 -21.16
CA SER A 27 2.69 2.84 -19.93
C SER A 27 1.92 1.52 -19.77
N LEU A 28 0.93 1.22 -20.61
CA LEU A 28 0.13 -0.01 -20.54
C LEU A 28 0.95 -1.32 -20.37
N PRO A 29 2.09 -1.54 -21.07
CA PRO A 29 2.90 -2.73 -20.88
C PRO A 29 3.44 -2.89 -19.45
N PHE A 30 3.74 -1.79 -18.76
CA PHE A 30 4.19 -1.81 -17.37
C PHE A 30 3.08 -2.32 -16.44
N PHE A 31 1.85 -1.83 -16.59
CA PHE A 31 0.70 -2.29 -15.80
C PHE A 31 0.39 -3.77 -16.03
N ILE A 32 0.40 -4.22 -17.28
CA ILE A 32 0.16 -5.63 -17.62
C ILE A 32 1.26 -6.52 -17.03
N LEU A 33 2.53 -6.16 -17.21
CA LEU A 33 3.65 -6.95 -16.74
C LEU A 33 3.65 -7.06 -15.21
N THR A 34 3.49 -5.94 -14.50
CA THR A 34 3.44 -5.93 -13.03
C THR A 34 2.24 -6.71 -12.49
N SER A 35 1.09 -6.63 -13.15
CA SER A 35 -0.09 -7.44 -12.82
C SER A 35 0.20 -8.94 -12.95
N ILE A 36 0.73 -9.39 -14.09
CA ILE A 36 1.04 -10.80 -14.33
C ILE A 36 2.07 -11.30 -13.30
N LEU A 37 3.17 -10.58 -13.10
CA LEU A 37 4.18 -10.97 -12.12
C LEU A 37 3.61 -11.01 -10.71
N GLY A 38 2.78 -10.03 -10.34
CA GLY A 38 2.15 -9.97 -9.02
C GLY A 38 1.19 -11.14 -8.77
N ILE A 39 0.38 -11.51 -9.77
CA ILE A 39 -0.52 -12.69 -9.70
C ILE A 39 0.29 -13.97 -9.58
N LEU A 40 1.31 -14.16 -10.42
CA LEU A 40 2.12 -15.39 -10.43
C LEU A 40 2.90 -15.56 -9.12
N THR A 41 3.55 -14.50 -8.65
CA THR A 41 4.31 -14.54 -7.39
C THR A 41 3.40 -14.72 -6.18
N SER A 42 2.25 -14.03 -6.15
CA SER A 42 1.26 -14.22 -5.09
C SER A 42 0.69 -15.63 -5.09
N GLY A 43 0.35 -16.18 -6.25
CA GLY A 43 -0.14 -17.55 -6.39
C GLY A 43 0.87 -18.60 -5.90
N ALA A 44 2.13 -18.45 -6.29
CA ALA A 44 3.21 -19.35 -5.87
C ALA A 44 3.42 -19.31 -4.34
N VAL A 45 3.47 -18.11 -3.75
CA VAL A 45 3.67 -17.95 -2.30
C VAL A 45 2.45 -18.43 -1.51
N LEU A 46 1.24 -18.14 -1.98
CA LEU A 46 0.00 -18.61 -1.34
C LEU A 46 -0.07 -20.14 -1.39
N PHE A 47 0.28 -20.75 -2.53
CA PHE A 47 0.37 -22.21 -2.65
C PHE A 47 1.38 -22.80 -1.66
N ALA A 48 2.58 -22.20 -1.55
CA ALA A 48 3.61 -22.64 -0.62
C ALA A 48 3.20 -22.49 0.85
N LEU A 49 2.45 -21.43 1.20
CA LEU A 49 1.91 -21.23 2.54
C LEU A 49 0.77 -22.19 2.88
N LEU A 50 -0.08 -22.55 1.92
CA LEU A 50 -1.27 -23.37 2.18
C LEU A 50 -1.00 -24.87 2.12
N ARG A 51 -0.08 -25.32 1.27
CA ARG A 51 0.17 -26.75 1.05
C ARG A 51 1.09 -27.36 2.13
N PRO A 52 0.81 -28.60 2.57
CA PRO A 52 1.62 -29.31 3.56
C PRO A 52 2.95 -29.84 3.04
N LEU A 53 3.20 -29.74 1.74
CA LEU A 53 4.43 -30.22 1.13
C LEU A 53 5.63 -29.31 1.44
N PHE A 54 5.39 -28.10 1.94
CA PHE A 54 6.44 -27.14 2.24
C PHE A 54 6.62 -26.99 3.75
N HIS A 55 7.88 -26.93 4.19
CA HIS A 55 8.25 -26.60 5.56
C HIS A 55 7.76 -25.21 6.01
N TRP A 56 7.23 -24.40 5.09
CA TRP A 56 6.63 -23.10 5.36
C TRP A 56 5.37 -23.17 6.22
N GLN A 57 4.81 -24.36 6.46
CA GLN A 57 3.80 -24.54 7.50
C GLN A 57 4.26 -24.08 8.89
N LEU A 58 5.58 -24.10 9.14
CA LEU A 58 6.19 -23.68 10.39
C LEU A 58 6.41 -22.16 10.47
N CYS A 59 6.06 -21.38 9.43
CA CYS A 59 6.27 -19.95 9.44
C CYS A 59 5.37 -19.25 10.49
N PRO A 60 5.93 -18.43 11.37
CA PRO A 60 5.16 -17.73 12.39
C PRO A 60 4.18 -16.76 11.72
N GLY A 61 2.96 -16.68 12.25
CA GLY A 61 1.94 -15.76 11.75
C GLY A 61 1.39 -16.10 10.36
N ARG A 62 1.51 -17.37 9.92
CA ARG A 62 1.08 -17.85 8.59
C ARG A 62 -0.28 -17.32 8.12
N LEU A 63 -1.29 -17.24 8.99
CA LEU A 63 -2.61 -16.70 8.62
C LEU A 63 -2.53 -15.24 8.18
N VAL A 64 -1.81 -14.40 8.94
CA VAL A 64 -1.60 -12.98 8.61
C VAL A 64 -0.78 -12.85 7.33
N LEU A 65 0.25 -13.68 7.17
CA LEU A 65 1.08 -13.72 5.96
C LEU A 65 0.27 -14.10 4.71
N ALA A 66 -0.64 -15.07 4.82
CA ALA A 66 -1.54 -15.43 3.73
C ALA A 66 -2.47 -14.27 3.35
N GLN A 67 -2.99 -13.52 4.34
CA GLN A 67 -3.80 -12.33 4.08
C GLN A 67 -3.02 -11.22 3.36
N LEU A 68 -1.72 -11.03 3.69
CA LEU A 68 -0.85 -10.10 2.94
C LEU A 68 -0.73 -10.48 1.47
N VAL A 69 -0.52 -11.77 1.18
CA VAL A 69 -0.44 -12.27 -0.19
C VAL A 69 -1.77 -12.13 -0.93
N VAL A 70 -2.90 -12.36 -0.27
CA VAL A 70 -4.22 -12.10 -0.83
C VAL A 70 -4.38 -10.62 -1.18
N GLY A 71 -3.90 -9.71 -0.34
CA GLY A 71 -3.85 -8.27 -0.64
C GLY A 71 -3.06 -7.96 -1.90
N SER A 72 -1.85 -8.52 -2.04
CA SER A 72 -1.04 -8.33 -3.24
C SER A 72 -1.70 -8.90 -4.50
N ALA A 73 -2.35 -10.07 -4.42
CA ALA A 73 -3.08 -10.66 -5.53
C ALA A 73 -4.27 -9.81 -5.98
N LEU A 74 -5.11 -9.37 -5.01
CA LEU A 74 -6.26 -8.51 -5.29
C LEU A 74 -5.84 -7.20 -5.94
N PHE A 75 -4.76 -6.59 -5.43
CA PHE A 75 -4.16 -5.42 -6.03
C PHE A 75 -3.76 -5.68 -7.48
N SER A 76 -2.97 -6.73 -7.74
CA SER A 76 -2.48 -7.04 -9.08
C SER A 76 -3.60 -7.30 -10.10
N ILE A 77 -4.73 -7.87 -9.67
CA ILE A 77 -5.88 -8.12 -10.55
C ILE A 77 -6.48 -6.82 -11.10
N VAL A 78 -6.52 -5.75 -10.29
CA VAL A 78 -7.16 -4.48 -10.68
C VAL A 78 -6.21 -3.48 -11.33
N VAL A 79 -4.89 -3.70 -11.27
CA VAL A 79 -3.89 -2.84 -11.92
C VAL A 79 -4.19 -2.62 -13.41
N PRO A 80 -4.50 -3.63 -14.25
CA PRO A 80 -4.80 -3.41 -15.66
C PRO A 80 -6.10 -2.65 -15.91
N ILE A 81 -7.09 -2.76 -15.01
CA ILE A 81 -8.37 -2.04 -15.11
C ILE A 81 -8.15 -0.53 -14.97
N LEU A 82 -7.15 -0.15 -14.19
CA LEU A 82 -6.81 1.22 -13.87
C LEU A 82 -5.69 1.76 -14.78
N ALA A 83 -5.20 0.93 -15.71
CA ALA A 83 -4.12 1.27 -16.61
C ALA A 83 -4.58 2.24 -17.72
N PRO A 84 -3.85 3.34 -17.97
CA PRO A 84 -3.99 4.12 -19.19
C PRO A 84 -3.76 3.25 -20.44
N GLY A 85 -4.35 3.61 -21.57
CA GLY A 85 -4.18 2.90 -22.85
C GLY A 85 -5.05 1.65 -23.06
N LEU A 86 -5.72 1.13 -22.03
CA LEU A 86 -6.71 0.06 -22.21
C LEU A 86 -8.06 0.67 -22.64
N SER A 87 -8.24 0.87 -23.95
CA SER A 87 -9.36 1.59 -24.57
C SER A 87 -10.71 0.84 -24.58
N SER A 88 -11.00 0.06 -23.54
CA SER A 88 -12.37 -0.37 -23.27
C SER A 88 -13.09 0.78 -22.56
N ALA A 89 -14.31 1.13 -23.00
CA ALA A 89 -15.15 2.10 -22.31
C ALA A 89 -15.47 1.60 -20.89
N HIS A 90 -14.59 1.91 -19.93
CA HIS A 90 -14.79 1.57 -18.54
C HIS A 90 -16.05 2.28 -18.06
N THR A 91 -16.93 1.54 -17.39
CA THR A 91 -18.06 2.15 -16.69
C THR A 91 -17.58 2.74 -15.37
N ALA A 92 -18.25 3.77 -14.86
CA ALA A 92 -17.93 4.37 -13.57
C ALA A 92 -17.83 3.30 -12.46
N THR A 93 -18.72 2.30 -12.47
CA THR A 93 -18.71 1.17 -11.54
C THR A 93 -17.41 0.36 -11.58
N VAL A 94 -16.85 0.13 -12.76
CA VAL A 94 -15.58 -0.63 -12.88
C VAL A 94 -14.41 0.19 -12.36
N CYS A 95 -14.37 1.50 -12.62
CA CYS A 95 -13.37 2.39 -12.04
C CYS A 95 -13.49 2.47 -10.51
N HIS A 96 -14.72 2.60 -10.00
CA HIS A 96 -14.99 2.62 -8.56
C HIS A 96 -14.49 1.34 -7.90
N LEU A 97 -14.84 0.18 -8.47
CA LEU A 97 -14.39 -1.11 -7.96
C LEU A 97 -12.87 -1.25 -8.04
N GLY A 98 -12.25 -0.80 -9.13
CA GLY A 98 -10.80 -0.80 -9.30
C GLY A 98 -10.09 -0.01 -8.21
N TYR A 99 -10.47 1.25 -7.99
CA TYR A 99 -9.88 2.07 -6.92
C TYR A 99 -10.17 1.52 -5.52
N TRP A 100 -11.35 0.93 -5.31
CA TRP A 100 -11.72 0.34 -4.02
C TRP A 100 -10.80 -0.82 -3.68
N VAL A 101 -10.61 -1.72 -4.64
CA VAL A 101 -9.75 -2.89 -4.47
C VAL A 101 -8.28 -2.47 -4.40
N TRP A 102 -7.85 -1.50 -5.20
CA TRP A 102 -6.49 -0.94 -5.16
C TRP A 102 -6.18 -0.45 -3.75
N TYR A 103 -6.87 0.59 -3.29
CA TYR A 103 -6.52 1.22 -2.00
C TYR A 103 -6.95 0.36 -0.81
N GLY A 104 -8.09 -0.33 -0.89
CA GLY A 104 -8.53 -1.23 0.17
C GLY A 104 -7.55 -2.36 0.43
N SER A 105 -6.99 -2.99 -0.61
CA SER A 105 -5.96 -4.03 -0.44
C SER A 105 -4.65 -3.48 0.09
N ALA A 106 -4.24 -2.27 -0.31
CA ALA A 106 -3.05 -1.61 0.21
C ALA A 106 -3.19 -1.23 1.69
N PHE A 107 -4.32 -0.66 2.08
CA PHE A 107 -4.63 -0.35 3.49
C PHE A 107 -4.69 -1.62 4.34
N ALA A 108 -5.31 -2.69 3.84
CA ALA A 108 -5.36 -3.96 4.54
C ALA A 108 -3.94 -4.50 4.81
N GLN A 109 -3.06 -4.46 3.80
CA GLN A 109 -1.67 -4.88 3.94
C GLN A 109 -0.92 -4.06 4.99
N ALA A 110 -1.01 -2.73 4.95
CA ALA A 110 -0.37 -1.85 5.93
C ALA A 110 -0.84 -2.15 7.37
N LEU A 111 -2.15 -2.27 7.56
CA LEU A 111 -2.76 -2.56 8.86
C LEU A 111 -2.36 -3.95 9.37
N LEU A 112 -2.33 -4.96 8.50
CA LEU A 112 -1.89 -6.31 8.84
C LEU A 112 -0.40 -6.36 9.23
N ILE A 113 0.47 -5.60 8.55
CA ILE A 113 1.89 -5.46 8.92
C ILE A 113 2.01 -4.80 10.29
N GLY A 114 1.26 -3.73 10.54
CA GLY A 114 1.24 -3.06 11.85
C GLY A 114 0.72 -3.96 12.97
N PHE A 115 -0.36 -4.70 12.72
CA PHE A 115 -0.90 -5.71 13.61
C PHE A 115 0.13 -6.80 13.93
N HIS A 116 0.80 -7.33 12.91
CA HIS A 116 1.85 -8.34 13.06
C HIS A 116 3.06 -7.80 13.83
N ALA A 117 3.45 -6.54 13.62
CA ALA A 117 4.51 -5.90 14.38
C ALA A 117 4.16 -5.75 15.87
N CYS A 118 2.92 -5.42 16.20
CA CYS A 118 2.48 -5.22 17.58
C CYS A 118 2.25 -6.53 18.35
N LEU A 119 1.68 -7.53 17.69
CA LEU A 119 1.18 -8.75 18.33
C LEU A 119 1.95 -10.02 17.95
N GLY A 120 2.87 -9.96 16.98
CA GLY A 120 3.70 -11.09 16.53
C GLY A 120 4.31 -11.93 17.66
N PRO A 121 4.98 -11.31 18.67
CA PRO A 121 5.54 -12.05 19.80
C PRO A 121 4.49 -12.75 20.70
N LYS A 122 3.24 -12.26 20.71
CA LYS A 122 2.14 -12.79 21.53
C LYS A 122 1.29 -13.84 20.81
N LEU A 123 1.26 -13.77 19.47
CA LEU A 123 0.51 -14.71 18.62
C LEU A 123 1.04 -16.14 18.70
N GLY A 124 2.31 -16.35 19.04
CA GLY A 124 2.91 -17.68 19.26
C GLY A 124 2.65 -18.30 20.64
N ALA A 125 2.17 -17.51 21.61
CA ALA A 125 2.10 -17.90 23.02
C ALA A 125 0.68 -18.30 23.50
N GLY A 126 -0.18 -18.79 22.61
CA GLY A 126 -1.50 -19.34 22.97
C GLY A 126 -2.73 -18.53 22.55
N GLN A 127 -2.61 -17.60 21.59
CA GLN A 127 -3.77 -16.89 21.05
C GLN A 127 -4.58 -17.83 20.12
N SER A 128 -5.90 -17.93 20.34
CA SER A 128 -6.76 -18.80 19.53
C SER A 128 -6.83 -18.34 18.07
N SER A 129 -6.69 -19.28 17.14
CA SER A 129 -6.74 -19.04 15.68
C SER A 129 -8.01 -18.27 15.25
N ARG A 130 -9.14 -18.53 15.91
CA ARG A 130 -10.42 -17.86 15.65
C ARG A 130 -10.38 -16.36 15.96
N LEU A 131 -9.76 -15.95 17.07
CA LEU A 131 -9.66 -14.54 17.45
C LEU A 131 -8.75 -13.78 16.49
N THR A 132 -7.60 -14.37 16.14
CA THR A 132 -6.70 -13.80 15.14
C THR A 132 -7.39 -13.63 13.79
N LEU A 133 -8.16 -14.64 13.35
CA LEU A 133 -8.95 -14.54 12.13
C LEU A 133 -9.97 -13.40 12.22
N GLY A 134 -10.76 -13.33 13.30
CA GLY A 134 -11.74 -12.26 13.51
C GLY A 134 -11.12 -10.85 13.46
N LEU A 135 -9.97 -10.67 14.09
CA LEU A 135 -9.23 -9.39 14.05
C LEU A 135 -8.75 -9.06 12.64
N THR A 136 -8.15 -10.03 11.93
CA THR A 136 -7.69 -9.80 10.54
C THR A 136 -8.84 -9.46 9.59
N VAL A 137 -10.00 -10.10 9.74
CA VAL A 137 -11.22 -9.78 8.98
C VAL A 137 -11.73 -8.37 9.34
N GLY A 138 -11.69 -8.00 10.62
CA GLY A 138 -11.99 -6.63 11.05
C GLY A 138 -11.07 -5.59 10.40
N LEU A 139 -9.76 -5.87 10.29
CA LEU A 139 -8.80 -4.99 9.62
C LEU A 139 -9.11 -4.84 8.12
N TRP A 140 -9.54 -5.91 7.45
CA TRP A 140 -10.03 -5.82 6.07
C TRP A 140 -11.27 -4.94 5.95
N GLY A 141 -12.21 -5.05 6.90
CA GLY A 141 -13.38 -4.18 6.96
C GLY A 141 -13.00 -2.70 7.12
N VAL A 142 -12.08 -2.40 8.05
CA VAL A 142 -11.55 -1.04 8.23
C VAL A 142 -10.85 -0.55 6.96
N ALA A 143 -10.03 -1.38 6.34
CA ALA A 143 -9.34 -1.04 5.10
C ALA A 143 -10.30 -0.73 3.94
N ALA A 144 -11.37 -1.51 3.81
CA ALA A 144 -12.42 -1.28 2.83
C ALA A 144 -13.16 0.06 3.06
N LEU A 145 -13.40 0.42 4.33
CA LEU A 145 -13.99 1.73 4.70
C LEU A 145 -13.03 2.88 4.37
N LEU A 146 -11.74 2.72 4.65
CA LEU A 146 -10.71 3.71 4.30
C LEU A 146 -10.56 3.91 2.79
N GLY A 147 -10.93 2.90 1.98
CA GLY A 147 -10.98 3.00 0.53
C GLY A 147 -12.22 3.73 -0.03
N LEU A 148 -13.28 3.95 0.75
CA LEU A 148 -14.52 4.56 0.24
C LEU A 148 -14.36 6.01 -0.26
N PRO A 149 -13.57 6.90 0.37
CA PRO A 149 -13.46 8.27 -0.09
C PRO A 149 -12.95 8.37 -1.53
N ILE A 150 -11.94 7.56 -1.89
CA ILE A 150 -11.37 7.57 -3.24
C ILE A 150 -12.31 6.96 -4.27
N THR A 151 -13.07 5.94 -3.90
CA THR A 151 -14.03 5.31 -4.83
C THR A 151 -15.12 6.27 -5.20
N LEU A 152 -15.68 6.97 -4.20
CA LEU A 152 -16.73 7.96 -4.41
C LEU A 152 -16.21 9.22 -5.11
N ALA A 153 -14.91 9.51 -4.99
CA ALA A 153 -14.24 10.59 -5.69
C ALA A 153 -13.79 10.24 -7.13
N SER A 154 -13.89 8.97 -7.53
CA SER A 154 -13.46 8.50 -8.85
C SER A 154 -14.60 8.52 -9.87
N ASP A 155 -14.28 8.71 -11.14
CA ASP A 155 -15.23 8.71 -12.25
C ASP A 155 -14.51 8.40 -13.57
N THR A 156 -15.25 8.30 -14.66
CA THR A 156 -14.72 8.04 -15.99
C THR A 156 -14.65 9.32 -16.81
N SER A 157 -13.50 9.63 -17.40
CA SER A 157 -13.33 10.72 -18.35
C SER A 157 -12.60 10.21 -19.60
N ARG A 158 -13.21 10.38 -20.78
CA ARG A 158 -12.66 9.90 -22.07
C ARG A 158 -12.29 8.40 -22.08
N GLY A 159 -13.03 7.58 -21.34
CA GLY A 159 -12.79 6.14 -21.24
C GLY A 159 -11.69 5.73 -20.24
N LEU A 160 -11.08 6.70 -19.55
CA LEU A 160 -10.07 6.48 -18.51
C LEU A 160 -10.68 6.66 -17.12
N CYS A 161 -10.20 5.87 -16.16
CA CYS A 161 -10.51 6.11 -14.75
C CYS A 161 -9.74 7.35 -14.27
N THR A 162 -10.48 8.35 -13.79
CA THR A 162 -9.93 9.63 -13.33
C THR A 162 -10.53 10.01 -12.00
N LEU A 163 -9.83 10.86 -11.25
CA LEU A 163 -10.40 11.50 -10.08
C LEU A 163 -11.30 12.64 -10.54
N SER A 164 -12.59 12.53 -10.20
CA SER A 164 -13.56 13.53 -10.60
C SER A 164 -13.27 14.84 -9.90
N SER A 165 -12.95 15.84 -10.71
CA SER A 165 -12.68 17.21 -10.30
C SER A 165 -13.97 18.04 -10.29
N SER A 166 -15.10 17.46 -9.86
CA SER A 166 -16.36 18.22 -9.74
C SER A 166 -16.38 19.05 -8.44
N ARG A 167 -17.01 20.22 -8.51
CA ARG A 167 -17.10 21.22 -7.43
C ARG A 167 -17.92 20.63 -6.27
N GLY A 168 -17.24 20.01 -5.29
CA GLY A 168 -17.86 19.38 -4.12
C GLY A 168 -17.15 18.12 -3.62
N MET A 169 -16.31 17.47 -4.44
CA MET A 169 -15.62 16.22 -4.08
C MET A 169 -14.24 16.42 -3.42
N GLY A 170 -13.83 17.68 -3.22
CA GLY A 170 -12.56 18.01 -2.55
C GLY A 170 -12.45 17.44 -1.13
N ALA A 171 -13.57 17.36 -0.39
CA ALA A 171 -13.58 16.76 0.94
C ALA A 171 -13.28 15.25 0.92
N LEU A 172 -13.76 14.52 -0.09
CA LEU A 172 -13.49 13.09 -0.24
C LEU A 172 -12.02 12.84 -0.63
N GLN A 173 -11.49 13.63 -1.56
CA GLN A 173 -10.07 13.58 -1.93
C GLN A 173 -9.15 13.93 -0.75
N PHE A 174 -9.52 14.96 0.02
CA PHE A 174 -8.81 15.33 1.25
C PHE A 174 -8.86 14.21 2.29
N THR A 175 -10.03 13.61 2.51
CA THR A 175 -10.19 12.48 3.44
C THR A 175 -9.34 11.29 3.01
N HIS A 176 -9.29 10.99 1.71
CA HIS A 176 -8.41 9.96 1.15
C HIS A 176 -6.94 10.27 1.41
N ALA A 177 -6.49 11.49 1.13
CA ALA A 177 -5.12 11.91 1.37
C ALA A 177 -4.74 11.79 2.85
N VAL A 178 -5.64 12.16 3.76
CA VAL A 178 -5.48 11.98 5.21
C VAL A 178 -5.38 10.49 5.56
N ALA A 179 -6.24 9.63 5.00
CA ALA A 179 -6.16 8.19 5.22
C ALA A 179 -4.81 7.61 4.76
N CYS A 180 -4.35 7.97 3.56
CA CYS A 180 -3.02 7.61 3.06
C CYS A 180 -1.90 8.11 3.97
N PHE A 181 -1.96 9.36 4.43
CA PHE A 181 -0.97 9.91 5.35
C PHE A 181 -0.94 9.15 6.68
N VAL A 182 -2.10 8.90 7.29
CA VAL A 182 -2.21 8.17 8.55
C VAL A 182 -1.66 6.75 8.41
N VAL A 183 -2.07 6.02 7.38
CA VAL A 183 -1.75 4.60 7.24
C VAL A 183 -0.34 4.36 6.70
N PHE A 184 0.13 5.14 5.73
CA PHE A 184 1.43 4.91 5.10
C PHE A 184 2.57 5.67 5.78
N ILE A 185 2.29 6.70 6.58
CA ILE A 185 3.30 7.57 7.20
C ILE A 185 3.24 7.48 8.72
N LEU A 186 2.10 7.85 9.33
CA LEU A 186 2.01 7.95 10.79
C LEU A 186 2.04 6.57 11.45
N LEU A 187 1.44 5.55 10.85
CA LEU A 187 1.47 4.19 11.38
C LEU A 187 2.91 3.64 11.50
N PRO A 188 3.75 3.57 10.44
CA PRO A 188 5.11 3.07 10.59
C PRO A 188 5.96 3.95 11.51
N LEU A 189 5.86 5.29 11.42
CA LEU A 189 6.60 6.19 12.31
C LEU A 189 6.18 6.03 13.77
N GLY A 190 4.89 5.92 14.04
CA GLY A 190 4.35 5.71 15.38
C GLY A 190 4.81 4.39 15.99
N LEU A 191 4.88 3.32 15.18
CA LEU A 191 5.40 2.02 15.61
C LEU A 191 6.92 2.08 15.91
N LEU A 192 7.70 2.79 15.10
CA LEU A 192 9.14 3.02 15.37
C LEU A 192 9.34 3.87 16.62
N GLY A 193 8.55 4.94 16.77
CA GLY A 193 8.54 5.80 17.95
C GLY A 193 8.19 5.02 19.22
N ALA A 194 7.14 4.20 19.17
CA ALA A 194 6.75 3.32 20.28
C ALA A 194 7.85 2.30 20.64
N LYS A 195 8.55 1.75 19.64
CA LYS A 195 9.70 0.87 19.87
C LYS A 195 10.85 1.60 20.55
N GLY A 196 11.19 2.80 20.09
CA GLY A 196 12.22 3.65 20.68
C GLY A 196 11.88 4.06 22.11
N LEU A 197 10.64 4.49 22.34
CA LEU A 197 10.14 4.89 23.65
C LEU A 197 10.15 3.74 24.65
N LYS A 198 9.66 2.55 24.26
CA LYS A 198 9.73 1.36 25.12
C LYS A 198 11.16 0.97 25.47
N LYS A 199 12.07 1.05 24.50
CA LYS A 199 13.49 0.77 24.73
C LYS A 199 14.11 1.78 25.71
N ALA A 200 13.79 3.07 25.56
CA ALA A 200 14.29 4.13 26.43
C ALA A 200 13.75 4.01 27.86
N LEU A 201 12.49 3.60 28.02
CA LEU A 201 11.84 3.41 29.32
C LEU A 201 12.12 2.03 29.96
N GLY A 202 12.90 1.16 29.31
CA GLY A 202 13.11 -0.22 29.78
C GLY A 202 11.85 -1.09 29.81
N LEU A 203 10.77 -0.67 29.13
CA LEU A 203 9.45 -1.32 29.14
C LEU A 203 9.39 -2.50 28.15
N GLY A 204 10.19 -3.53 28.42
CA GLY A 204 10.15 -4.82 27.72
C GLY A 204 10.34 -4.75 26.19
N PRO A 205 9.98 -5.82 25.46
CA PRO A 205 10.08 -5.82 24.01
C PRO A 205 9.06 -4.88 23.36
N GLY A 206 9.55 -3.99 22.50
CA GLY A 206 8.75 -3.11 21.64
C GLY A 206 8.18 -3.82 20.41
N PRO A 207 7.44 -3.08 19.54
CA PRO A 207 6.97 -3.60 18.27
C PRO A 207 8.10 -4.26 17.46
N TRP A 208 7.77 -5.40 16.85
CA TRP A 208 8.73 -6.15 16.05
C TRP A 208 8.92 -5.50 14.69
N VAL A 209 10.18 -5.27 14.32
CA VAL A 209 10.57 -4.75 13.01
C VAL A 209 11.30 -5.87 12.29
N ASN A 210 10.72 -6.32 11.19
CA ASN A 210 11.25 -7.39 10.34
C ASN A 210 11.25 -6.93 8.88
N ILE A 211 11.66 -7.81 7.96
CA ILE A 211 11.78 -7.48 6.53
C ILE A 211 10.47 -7.01 5.88
N LEU A 212 9.30 -7.35 6.45
CA LEU A 212 8.00 -6.90 5.92
C LEU A 212 7.82 -5.39 6.03
N TRP A 213 8.59 -4.70 6.87
CA TRP A 213 8.58 -3.24 6.95
C TRP A 213 9.12 -2.55 5.69
N VAL A 214 9.90 -3.27 4.86
CA VAL A 214 10.33 -2.79 3.54
C VAL A 214 9.11 -2.46 2.67
N TRP A 215 7.94 -3.06 2.92
CA TRP A 215 6.68 -2.74 2.26
C TRP A 215 6.34 -1.24 2.32
N PHE A 216 6.58 -0.58 3.45
CA PHE A 216 6.28 0.85 3.60
C PHE A 216 7.12 1.73 2.69
N ILE A 217 8.32 1.29 2.29
CA ILE A 217 9.17 2.05 1.35
C ILE A 217 8.47 2.26 0.01
N PHE A 218 7.67 1.28 -0.43
CA PHE A 218 6.94 1.39 -1.69
C PHE A 218 5.79 2.40 -1.65
N TRP A 219 5.18 2.59 -0.46
CA TRP A 219 3.99 3.42 -0.29
C TRP A 219 4.25 4.78 0.35
N TRP A 220 5.38 4.95 1.02
CA TRP A 220 5.73 6.18 1.71
C TRP A 220 5.81 7.37 0.73
N PRO A 221 6.54 7.29 -0.41
CA PRO A 221 6.56 8.41 -1.36
C PRO A 221 5.16 8.79 -1.86
N HIS A 222 4.31 7.80 -2.12
CA HIS A 222 2.93 8.02 -2.57
C HIS A 222 2.12 8.79 -1.53
N GLY A 223 2.17 8.36 -0.26
CA GLY A 223 1.46 9.04 0.82
C GLY A 223 1.90 10.49 1.06
N ILE A 224 3.20 10.78 0.92
CA ILE A 224 3.72 12.16 1.04
C ILE A 224 3.26 13.02 -0.14
N LEU A 225 3.52 12.55 -1.36
CA LEU A 225 3.32 13.34 -2.57
C LEU A 225 1.85 13.58 -2.85
N LEU A 226 0.99 12.59 -2.57
CA LEU A 226 -0.47 12.75 -2.63
C LEU A 226 -0.94 13.80 -1.61
N GLY A 227 -0.36 13.81 -0.40
CA GLY A 227 -0.65 14.83 0.61
C GLY A 227 -0.24 16.23 0.15
N LEU A 228 0.96 16.37 -0.43
CA LEU A 228 1.43 17.64 -0.99
C LEU A 228 0.55 18.11 -2.15
N ASP A 229 0.26 17.27 -3.12
CA ASP A 229 -0.66 17.59 -4.23
C ASP A 229 -2.04 18.02 -3.72
N THR A 230 -2.56 17.35 -2.68
CA THR A 230 -3.83 17.73 -2.04
C THR A 230 -3.77 19.10 -1.37
N LEU A 231 -2.66 19.44 -0.69
CA LEU A 231 -2.48 20.78 -0.10
C LEU A 231 -2.42 21.86 -1.17
N VAL A 232 -1.80 21.57 -2.31
CA VAL A 232 -1.71 22.48 -3.45
C VAL A 232 -3.06 22.71 -4.10
N ARG A 233 -3.81 21.64 -4.38
CA ARG A 233 -5.17 21.70 -4.95
C ARG A 233 -6.14 22.46 -4.06
N ASN A 234 -6.00 22.33 -2.74
CA ASN A 234 -6.82 23.05 -1.76
C ASN A 234 -6.30 24.47 -1.43
N ARG A 235 -5.30 24.98 -2.16
CA ARG A 235 -4.69 26.32 -1.96
C ARG A 235 -4.09 26.53 -0.55
N LEU A 236 -3.80 25.44 0.18
CA LEU A 236 -3.12 25.49 1.48
C LEU A 236 -1.60 25.62 1.30
N LEU A 237 -1.08 25.18 0.16
CA LEU A 237 0.31 25.34 -0.24
C LEU A 237 0.34 25.93 -1.66
N VAL A 238 1.04 27.05 -1.86
CA VAL A 238 1.11 27.72 -3.16
C VAL A 238 2.44 27.42 -3.82
N LEU A 239 2.41 26.74 -4.97
CA LEU A 239 3.59 26.64 -5.85
C LEU A 239 3.61 27.85 -6.76
N THR A 240 4.67 28.66 -6.63
CA THR A 240 4.83 29.93 -7.35
C THR A 240 5.36 29.76 -8.77
N THR A 241 5.84 28.57 -9.14
CA THR A 241 6.44 28.32 -10.45
C THR A 241 5.85 27.09 -11.12
N CYS A 242 5.68 27.14 -12.45
CA CYS A 242 5.27 26.00 -13.25
C CYS A 242 6.29 24.85 -13.18
N LEU A 243 7.58 25.15 -13.05
CA LEU A 243 8.61 24.12 -12.85
C LEU A 243 8.36 23.28 -11.60
N ALA A 244 8.05 23.93 -10.47
CA ALA A 244 7.78 23.21 -9.23
C ALA A 244 6.53 22.31 -9.36
N GLN A 245 5.50 22.77 -10.08
CA GLN A 245 4.30 21.95 -10.33
C GLN A 245 4.64 20.74 -11.20
N LYS A 246 5.42 20.91 -12.28
CA LYS A 246 5.86 19.79 -13.13
C LYS A 246 6.69 18.76 -12.37
N VAL A 247 7.55 19.22 -11.45
CA VAL A 247 8.35 18.33 -10.60
C VAL A 247 7.44 17.55 -9.65
N LEU A 248 6.46 18.20 -9.03
CA LEU A 248 5.49 17.52 -8.16
C LEU A 248 4.69 16.46 -8.93
N ASP A 249 4.14 16.80 -10.09
CA ASP A 249 3.39 15.88 -10.95
C ASP A 249 4.25 14.66 -11.34
N LEU A 250 5.49 14.89 -11.78
CA LEU A 250 6.44 13.83 -12.14
C LEU A 250 6.76 12.92 -10.93
N LEU A 251 7.02 13.52 -9.77
CA LEU A 251 7.33 12.76 -8.55
C LEU A 251 6.13 11.92 -8.11
N LEU A 252 4.91 12.47 -8.20
CA LEU A 252 3.69 11.74 -7.86
C LEU A 252 3.51 10.51 -8.76
N HIS A 253 3.74 10.66 -10.07
CA HIS A 253 3.74 9.55 -11.02
C HIS A 253 4.80 8.48 -10.70
N LEU A 254 6.03 8.88 -10.39
CA LEU A 254 7.08 7.94 -9.99
C LEU A 254 6.75 7.22 -8.68
N ALA A 255 6.11 7.92 -7.74
CA ALA A 255 5.66 7.34 -6.49
C ALA A 255 4.50 6.36 -6.68
N GLU A 256 3.60 6.63 -7.61
CA GLU A 256 2.53 5.71 -8.00
C GLU A 256 3.10 4.44 -8.66
N VAL A 257 4.06 4.57 -9.57
CA VAL A 257 4.81 3.44 -10.16
C VAL A 257 5.46 2.59 -9.07
N LEU A 258 6.14 3.24 -8.11
CA LEU A 258 6.75 2.54 -6.99
C LEU A 258 5.70 1.84 -6.12
N ALA A 259 4.58 2.50 -5.85
CA ALA A 259 3.47 1.89 -5.12
C ALA A 259 2.93 0.66 -5.88
N ILE A 260 2.78 0.70 -7.21
CA ILE A 260 2.34 -0.46 -8.00
C ILE A 260 3.31 -1.63 -7.86
N LEU A 261 4.62 -1.39 -7.91
CA LEU A 261 5.65 -2.44 -7.79
C LEU A 261 5.58 -3.24 -6.48
N HIS A 262 4.96 -2.70 -5.43
CA HIS A 262 4.78 -3.44 -4.18
C HIS A 262 4.03 -4.77 -4.38
N CYS A 263 3.15 -4.89 -5.39
CA CYS A 263 2.36 -6.10 -5.59
C CYS A 263 3.21 -7.30 -6.02
N VAL A 264 4.39 -7.05 -6.62
CA VAL A 264 5.39 -8.07 -6.93
C VAL A 264 6.37 -8.23 -5.77
N ALA A 265 6.80 -7.11 -5.17
CA ALA A 265 7.79 -7.14 -4.10
C ALA A 265 7.27 -7.83 -2.83
N THR A 266 6.00 -7.66 -2.48
CA THR A 266 5.43 -8.15 -1.23
C THR A 266 5.45 -9.68 -1.14
N PRO A 267 4.92 -10.45 -2.12
CA PRO A 267 5.07 -11.90 -2.11
C PRO A 267 6.52 -12.37 -2.00
N LEU A 268 7.45 -11.69 -2.68
CA LEU A 268 8.88 -12.03 -2.63
C LEU A 268 9.50 -11.75 -1.25
N LEU A 269 9.17 -10.61 -0.62
CA LEU A 269 9.59 -10.30 0.75
C LEU A 269 9.05 -11.33 1.74
N LEU A 270 7.79 -11.77 1.57
CA LEU A 270 7.21 -12.84 2.37
C LEU A 270 7.92 -14.17 2.16
N ALA A 271 8.27 -14.52 0.91
CA ALA A 271 9.02 -15.73 0.62
C ALA A 271 10.40 -15.73 1.32
N VAL A 272 11.11 -14.60 1.27
CA VAL A 272 12.39 -14.42 1.96
C VAL A 272 12.21 -14.53 3.48
N PHE A 273 11.19 -13.88 4.03
CA PHE A 273 10.86 -13.97 5.45
C PHE A 273 10.61 -15.41 5.90
N CYS A 274 9.78 -16.15 5.16
CA CYS A 274 9.44 -17.55 5.45
C CYS A 274 10.65 -18.47 5.33
N HIS A 275 11.50 -18.25 4.32
CA HIS A 275 12.74 -18.99 4.13
C HIS A 275 13.74 -18.73 5.28
N GLN A 276 13.87 -17.50 5.76
CA GLN A 276 14.70 -17.17 6.92
C GLN A 276 14.16 -17.78 8.22
N ALA A 277 12.84 -17.72 8.43
CA ALA A 277 12.20 -18.30 9.62
C ALA A 277 12.35 -19.82 9.66
N THR A 278 12.12 -20.50 8.53
CA THR A 278 12.26 -21.97 8.45
C THR A 278 13.71 -22.43 8.61
N ARG A 279 14.68 -21.70 8.03
CA ARG A 279 16.10 -22.01 8.22
C ARG A 279 16.62 -21.76 9.62
N THR A 280 15.99 -20.92 10.42
CA THR A 280 16.39 -20.67 11.82
C THR A 280 15.74 -21.65 12.79
N SER A 281 14.60 -22.25 12.42
CA SER A 281 13.95 -23.31 13.20
C SER A 281 14.50 -24.72 12.94
N LEU A 282 15.06 -24.99 11.75
CA LEU A 282 15.64 -26.29 11.39
C LEU A 282 17.01 -26.66 12.04
N PRO A 283 17.92 -25.73 12.42
CA PRO A 283 19.24 -26.07 12.95
C PRO A 283 19.21 -26.62 14.39
N SER A 284 18.05 -26.66 15.06
CA SER A 284 17.94 -27.06 16.46
C SER A 284 17.65 -28.55 16.68
N LEU A 285 17.85 -29.41 15.68
CA LEU A 285 17.85 -30.86 15.91
C LEU A 285 19.31 -31.38 15.98
N PRO A 286 19.93 -31.48 17.17
CA PRO A 286 21.16 -32.25 17.28
C PRO A 286 20.84 -33.72 16.95
N LEU A 287 21.58 -34.26 15.98
CA LEU A 287 21.55 -35.65 15.51
C LEU A 287 22.01 -36.70 16.56
N THR A 288 22.06 -36.33 17.84
CA THR A 288 22.67 -37.11 18.94
C THR A 288 21.66 -37.53 20.01
N ALA A 289 20.44 -37.89 19.63
CA ALA A 289 19.45 -38.48 20.56
C ALA A 289 18.86 -39.82 20.04
N ARG A 290 19.47 -40.46 19.03
CA ARG A 290 19.01 -41.76 18.52
C ARG A 290 19.88 -42.95 18.97
N GLN A 291 20.85 -42.73 19.85
CA GLN A 291 21.86 -43.73 20.18
C GLN A 291 22.10 -43.82 21.69
N ALA A 292 21.04 -44.03 22.46
CA ALA A 292 21.13 -44.33 23.90
C ALA A 292 19.87 -45.04 24.45
N SER A 293 19.20 -45.89 23.68
CA SER A 293 18.08 -46.70 24.20
C SER A 293 18.06 -48.14 23.66
N HIS A 294 19.24 -48.67 23.34
CA HIS A 294 19.42 -50.09 23.03
C HIS A 294 20.66 -50.57 23.79
N LEU A 295 20.51 -50.68 25.11
CA LEU A 295 21.24 -51.54 26.04
C LEU A 295 20.74 -51.16 27.44
N ASP A 296 19.64 -51.80 27.83
CA ASP A 296 19.43 -52.44 29.14
C ASP A 296 18.10 -53.22 29.08
#